data_AF-A0A1A7W211-F1
#
_entry.id   AF-A0A1A7W211-F1
#
_cell.length_a   1.000
_cell.length_b   1.000
_cell.length_c   1.000
_cell.angle_alpha   90.00
_cell.angle_beta   90.00
_cell.angle_gamma   90.00
#
_symmetry.space_group_name_H-M   'P 1'
#
loop_
_entity.id
_entity.type
_entity.pdbx_description
1 polymer ?
#
loop_
_entity_poly.entity_id
_entity_poly.type
_entity_poly.pdbx_seq_one_letter_code
_entity_poly.pdbx_strand_id
1 'polypeptide(L)'
;MSKAKMVAGTMKKLSCLAIRKYNCLVKPCWCTSPSLTHGNVSPGTFSYNSLKIFCKRHFTYEKNDVTLDWEDADDIADLLLEEYKNVDPLTLRFEELENMVMDTVVKKNKKKLSGRCNEGALENIQMNWLEKYNEEDS
;
A
#
# COMPACT_ATOMS: atom_id res chain seq x y z
N MET A 1 -49.53 -39.86 -34.18
CA MET A 1 -50.11 -38.54 -33.81
C MET A 1 -49.07 -37.75 -33.05
N SER A 2 -48.39 -36.83 -33.72
CA SER A 2 -47.36 -35.97 -33.15
C SER A 2 -48.01 -34.74 -32.49
N LYS A 3 -47.59 -34.37 -31.28
CA LYS A 3 -47.91 -33.06 -30.68
C LYS A 3 -46.60 -32.30 -30.46
N ALA A 4 -46.36 -31.33 -31.34
CA ALA A 4 -45.37 -30.29 -31.11
C ALA A 4 -45.91 -29.30 -30.07
N LYS A 5 -45.09 -28.88 -29.11
CA LYS A 5 -45.39 -27.76 -28.22
C LYS A 5 -44.28 -26.72 -28.37
N MET A 6 -44.62 -25.63 -29.05
CA MET A 6 -43.83 -24.42 -29.18
C MET A 6 -43.94 -23.61 -27.88
N VAL A 7 -42.83 -23.10 -27.34
CA VAL A 7 -42.83 -22.05 -26.31
C VAL A 7 -42.10 -20.84 -26.87
N ALA A 8 -42.84 -19.75 -27.03
CA ALA A 8 -42.37 -18.44 -27.43
C ALA A 8 -41.75 -17.70 -26.24
N GLY A 9 -40.67 -16.95 -26.52
CA GLY A 9 -39.76 -16.40 -25.52
C GLY A 9 -40.18 -15.09 -24.85
N THR A 10 -39.33 -14.64 -23.93
CA THR A 10 -39.21 -13.25 -23.50
C THR A 10 -37.74 -12.89 -23.41
N MET A 11 -37.36 -11.87 -24.18
CA MET A 11 -36.00 -11.34 -24.30
C MET A 11 -35.61 -10.56 -23.05
N LYS A 12 -34.38 -10.73 -22.55
CA LYS A 12 -33.68 -9.69 -21.80
C LYS A 12 -32.40 -9.31 -22.54
N LYS A 13 -32.52 -8.21 -23.26
CA LYS A 13 -31.48 -7.51 -24.01
C LYS A 13 -30.58 -6.82 -22.99
N LEU A 14 -29.50 -7.47 -22.58
CA LEU A 14 -28.47 -6.81 -21.76
C LEU A 14 -27.58 -5.99 -22.70
N SER A 15 -27.81 -4.68 -22.68
CA SER A 15 -27.03 -3.69 -23.40
C SER A 15 -25.64 -3.54 -22.77
N CYS A 16 -24.61 -3.76 -23.56
CA CYS A 16 -23.27 -3.25 -23.36
C CYS A 16 -23.22 -1.74 -23.69
N LEU A 17 -22.66 -0.93 -22.78
CA LEU A 17 -22.17 0.47 -22.88
C LEU A 17 -22.03 0.98 -21.42
N ALA A 18 -21.02 1.68 -20.93
CA ALA A 18 -19.83 2.29 -21.50
C ALA A 18 -18.83 2.55 -20.35
N ILE A 19 -17.54 2.53 -20.67
CA ILE A 19 -16.46 3.03 -19.80
C ILE A 19 -16.62 4.54 -19.67
N ARG A 20 -16.76 5.08 -18.44
CA ARG A 20 -16.49 6.51 -18.20
C ARG A 20 -16.12 6.84 -16.75
N LYS A 21 -14.85 7.26 -16.64
CA LYS A 21 -14.27 8.31 -15.78
C LYS A 21 -14.32 8.11 -14.26
N TYR A 22 -13.14 7.74 -13.75
CA TYR A 22 -12.62 8.09 -12.44
C TYR A 22 -13.03 9.53 -12.04
N ASN A 23 -13.73 9.65 -10.91
CA ASN A 23 -13.78 10.89 -10.15
C ASN A 23 -12.79 10.76 -8.99
N CYS A 24 -11.51 10.90 -9.31
CA CYS A 24 -10.49 11.22 -8.32
C CYS A 24 -10.72 12.69 -7.91
N LEU A 25 -11.57 12.92 -6.92
CA LEU A 25 -11.68 14.24 -6.28
C LEU A 25 -10.55 14.40 -5.27
N VAL A 26 -9.31 14.22 -5.72
CA VAL A 26 -8.13 14.75 -5.03
C VAL A 26 -8.03 16.18 -5.51
N LYS A 27 -8.42 17.14 -4.68
CA LYS A 27 -8.15 18.55 -4.96
C LYS A 27 -6.62 18.71 -4.99
N PRO A 28 -6.00 19.02 -6.15
CA PRO A 28 -4.62 19.47 -6.13
C PRO A 28 -4.68 20.90 -5.60
N CYS A 29 -4.08 21.16 -4.44
CA CYS A 29 -3.74 22.52 -4.09
C CYS A 29 -2.49 22.87 -4.88
N TRP A 30 -2.64 23.70 -5.90
CA TRP A 30 -1.53 24.14 -6.73
C TRP A 30 -0.61 24.99 -5.85
N CYS A 31 0.62 24.53 -5.65
CA CYS A 31 1.66 25.38 -5.11
C CYS A 31 1.98 26.44 -6.17
N THR A 32 1.51 27.66 -5.95
CA THR A 32 1.99 28.84 -6.67
C THR A 32 3.47 28.99 -6.33
N SER A 33 4.34 28.62 -7.26
CA SER A 33 5.78 28.87 -7.17
C SER A 33 6.05 30.37 -7.24
N PRO A 34 6.66 31.01 -6.22
CA PRO A 34 7.21 32.34 -6.38
C PRO A 34 8.50 32.24 -7.20
N SER A 35 8.56 32.98 -8.31
CA SER A 35 9.76 33.15 -9.13
C SER A 35 10.89 33.78 -8.31
N LEU A 36 12.01 33.08 -8.17
CA LEU A 36 13.25 33.61 -7.59
C LEU A 36 14.25 33.92 -8.70
N THR A 37 14.57 35.20 -8.81
CA THR A 37 15.57 35.81 -9.68
C THR A 37 16.99 35.40 -9.30
N HIS A 38 17.86 35.31 -10.31
CA HIS A 38 19.29 34.98 -10.27
C HIS A 38 20.09 35.47 -9.03
N GLY A 39 20.92 34.58 -8.48
CA GLY A 39 22.01 34.91 -7.55
C GLY A 39 22.89 33.68 -7.25
N ASN A 40 24.20 33.82 -7.44
CA ASN A 40 25.21 32.77 -7.33
C ASN A 40 25.54 32.36 -5.87
N VAL A 41 26.14 31.16 -5.74
CA VAL A 41 27.15 30.70 -4.74
C VAL A 41 26.73 29.61 -3.71
N SER A 42 27.45 28.48 -3.85
CA SER A 42 27.88 27.43 -2.89
C SER A 42 26.97 26.25 -2.46
N PRO A 43 27.57 25.03 -2.32
CA PRO A 43 26.88 23.79 -1.96
C PRO A 43 26.88 23.60 -0.43
N GLY A 44 25.72 23.36 0.15
CA GLY A 44 25.63 23.14 1.59
C GLY A 44 24.29 22.54 2.01
N THR A 45 24.34 21.25 2.34
CA THR A 45 23.42 20.53 3.24
C THR A 45 21.91 20.65 2.95
N PHE A 46 21.38 19.67 2.22
CA PHE A 46 19.96 19.35 2.23
C PHE A 46 19.57 18.94 3.66
N SER A 47 18.82 19.80 4.34
CA SER A 47 18.26 19.55 5.66
C SER A 47 17.14 18.52 5.55
N TYR A 48 17.44 17.26 5.85
CA TYR A 48 16.44 16.24 6.16
C TYR A 48 15.81 16.58 7.51
N ASN A 49 14.92 17.56 7.55
CA ASN A 49 14.06 17.72 8.70
C ASN A 49 12.81 18.49 8.34
N SER A 50 11.67 17.91 8.73
CA SER A 50 10.34 18.51 8.72
C SER A 50 9.48 18.29 7.47
N LEU A 51 9.62 17.13 6.83
CA LEU A 51 8.43 16.44 6.33
C LEU A 51 7.83 15.64 7.48
N LYS A 52 7.17 16.36 8.39
CA LYS A 52 6.08 15.80 9.20
C LYS A 52 4.93 15.46 8.25
N ILE A 53 5.16 14.47 7.39
CA ILE A 53 4.09 13.77 6.69
C ILE A 53 3.29 13.16 7.83
N PHE A 54 2.03 13.57 7.92
CA PHE A 54 1.11 13.12 8.95
C PHE A 54 0.80 11.63 8.75
N CYS A 55 1.76 10.77 9.07
CA CYS A 55 1.50 9.42 9.54
C CYS A 55 0.79 9.64 10.88
N LYS A 56 -0.54 9.65 10.82
CA LYS A 56 -1.40 9.58 11.99
C LYS A 56 -0.98 8.28 12.67
N ARG A 57 -0.08 8.36 13.66
CA ARG A 57 0.30 7.23 14.51
C ARG A 57 -0.97 6.78 15.19
N HIS A 58 -1.65 5.82 14.58
CA HIS A 58 -2.77 5.14 15.16
C HIS A 58 -2.16 4.25 16.24
N PHE A 59 -1.96 4.83 17.43
CA PHE A 59 -1.58 4.10 18.62
C PHE A 59 -2.78 3.22 19.02
N THR A 60 -2.95 2.10 18.34
CA THR A 60 -3.81 1.00 18.80
C THR A 60 -2.96 -0.07 19.42
N TYR A 61 -2.57 0.16 20.67
CA TYR A 61 -2.07 -0.88 21.56
C TYR A 61 -3.26 -1.60 22.23
N GLU A 62 -4.23 -2.05 21.43
CA GLU A 62 -5.22 -3.06 21.82
C GLU A 62 -5.44 -3.96 20.61
N LYS A 63 -4.38 -4.66 20.22
CA LYS A 63 -4.38 -5.49 19.02
C LYS A 63 -4.76 -6.92 19.39
N ASN A 64 -5.77 -7.45 18.72
CA ASN A 64 -6.07 -8.87 18.73
C ASN A 64 -4.83 -9.63 18.23
N ASP A 65 -4.10 -10.31 19.13
CA ASP A 65 -2.82 -11.02 18.84
C ASP A 65 -2.91 -11.98 17.64
N VAL A 66 -4.12 -12.44 17.35
CA VAL A 66 -4.40 -13.45 16.33
C VAL A 66 -4.52 -12.86 14.91
N THR A 67 -4.79 -11.55 14.74
CA THR A 67 -5.09 -10.96 13.42
C THR A 67 -4.35 -9.65 13.16
N LEU A 68 -3.79 -9.53 11.96
CA LEU A 68 -3.06 -8.37 11.46
C LEU A 68 -3.75 -7.87 10.18
N ASP A 69 -3.91 -6.56 10.02
CA ASP A 69 -4.38 -6.00 8.74
C ASP A 69 -3.17 -5.63 7.86
N TRP A 70 -3.34 -5.62 6.54
CA TRP A 70 -2.34 -5.12 5.59
C TRP A 70 -1.97 -3.64 5.82
N GLU A 71 -2.89 -2.86 6.39
CA GLU A 71 -2.64 -1.46 6.73
C GLU A 71 -1.81 -1.29 8.01
N ASP A 72 -1.60 -2.36 8.79
CA ASP A 72 -0.76 -2.35 10.00
C ASP A 72 0.73 -2.46 9.63
N ALA A 73 1.21 -1.50 8.83
CA ALA A 73 2.52 -1.55 8.19
C ALA A 73 3.70 -1.62 9.17
N ASP A 74 3.61 -0.93 10.31
CA ASP A 74 4.63 -0.91 11.36
C ASP A 74 4.83 -2.31 11.98
N ASP A 75 3.73 -2.95 12.37
CA ASP A 75 3.76 -4.30 12.94
C ASP A 75 4.24 -5.36 11.93
N ILE A 76 3.86 -5.22 10.65
CA ILE A 76 4.35 -6.10 9.58
C ILE A 76 5.84 -5.89 9.36
N ALA A 77 6.30 -4.64 9.34
CA ALA A 77 7.69 -4.28 9.14
C ALA A 77 8.59 -4.83 10.25
N ASP A 78 8.16 -4.80 11.51
CA ASP A 78 8.89 -5.42 12.63
C ASP A 78 9.12 -6.92 12.41
N LEU A 79 8.07 -7.64 11.98
CA LEU A 79 8.16 -9.08 11.70
C LEU A 79 9.09 -9.37 10.51
N LEU A 80 9.06 -8.52 9.48
CA LEU A 80 9.94 -8.67 8.32
C LEU A 80 11.39 -8.39 8.66
N LEU A 81 11.66 -7.35 9.46
CA LEU A 81 13.00 -7.00 9.87
C LEU A 81 13.61 -8.10 10.74
N GLU A 82 12.85 -8.66 11.69
CA GLU A 82 13.32 -9.77 12.53
C GLU A 82 13.82 -10.96 11.70
N GLU A 83 13.12 -11.27 10.61
CA GLU A 83 13.40 -12.41 9.74
C GLU A 83 14.44 -12.11 8.64
N TYR A 84 14.41 -10.90 8.08
CA TYR A 84 15.14 -10.51 6.87
C TYR A 84 16.01 -9.26 7.08
N LYS A 85 16.79 -9.24 8.16
CA LYS A 85 17.67 -8.13 8.58
C LYS A 85 18.61 -7.58 7.51
N ASN A 86 19.01 -8.41 6.54
CA ASN A 86 20.01 -8.07 5.53
C ASN A 86 19.40 -7.83 4.14
N VAL A 87 18.08 -7.64 4.06
CA VAL A 87 17.37 -7.42 2.80
C VAL A 87 16.97 -5.97 2.73
N ASP A 88 17.50 -5.23 1.75
CA ASP A 88 17.06 -3.85 1.46
C ASP A 88 15.63 -3.89 0.89
N PRO A 89 14.63 -3.31 1.59
CA PRO A 89 13.24 -3.34 1.17
C PRO A 89 13.00 -2.70 -0.20
N LEU A 90 13.81 -1.70 -0.61
CA LEU A 90 13.66 -1.01 -1.89
C LEU A 90 14.10 -1.85 -3.10
N THR A 91 14.83 -2.94 -2.87
CA THR A 91 15.23 -3.86 -3.94
C THR A 91 14.13 -4.84 -4.35
N LEU A 92 13.11 -4.99 -3.50
CA LEU A 92 12.02 -5.95 -3.69
C LEU A 92 10.94 -5.40 -4.61
N ARG A 93 10.43 -6.27 -5.49
CA ARG A 93 9.19 -6.00 -6.22
C ARG A 93 8.00 -6.26 -5.30
N PHE A 94 6.85 -5.62 -5.55
CA PHE A 94 5.65 -5.80 -4.72
C PHE A 94 5.18 -7.26 -4.62
N GLU A 95 5.31 -8.04 -5.69
CA GLU A 95 5.03 -9.49 -5.69
C GLU A 95 5.90 -10.25 -4.69
N GLU A 96 7.18 -9.89 -4.58
CA GLU A 96 8.14 -10.53 -3.68
C GLU A 96 7.86 -10.12 -2.24
N LEU A 97 7.62 -8.83 -2.01
CA LEU A 97 7.25 -8.31 -0.70
C LEU A 97 5.96 -8.97 -0.19
N GLU A 98 4.91 -9.08 -1.03
CA GLU A 98 3.67 -9.75 -0.65
C GLU A 98 3.92 -11.21 -0.22
N ASN A 99 4.73 -11.94 -0.98
CA ASN A 99 5.08 -13.33 -0.64
C ASN A 99 5.85 -13.42 0.68
N MET A 100 6.78 -12.50 0.93
CA MET A 100 7.54 -12.44 2.18
C MET A 100 6.65 -12.11 3.38
N VAL A 101 5.69 -11.18 3.22
CA VAL A 101 4.69 -10.87 4.24
C VAL A 101 3.82 -12.08 4.53
N MET A 102 3.32 -12.76 3.50
CA MET A 102 2.50 -13.96 3.67
C MET A 102 3.25 -15.09 4.38
N ASP A 103 4.52 -15.32 4.02
CA ASP A 103 5.34 -16.34 4.65
C ASP A 103 5.58 -16.02 6.13
N THR A 104 5.94 -14.78 6.43
CA THR A 104 6.33 -14.35 7.77
C THR A 104 5.13 -14.24 8.70
N VAL A 105 4.05 -13.56 8.26
CA VAL A 105 2.88 -13.32 9.11
C VAL A 105 2.04 -14.58 9.26
N VAL A 106 1.74 -15.29 8.17
CA VAL A 106 0.81 -16.42 8.19
C VAL A 106 1.49 -17.73 8.54
N LYS A 107 2.67 -18.01 7.98
CA LYS A 107 3.32 -19.32 8.20
C LYS A 107 4.19 -19.32 9.45
N LYS A 108 5.05 -18.31 9.64
CA LYS A 108 5.97 -18.26 10.79
C LYS A 108 5.25 -17.81 12.07
N ASN A 109 4.56 -16.67 12.00
CA ASN A 109 3.88 -16.09 13.16
C ASN A 109 2.47 -16.62 13.40
N LYS A 110 1.93 -17.43 12.47
CA LYS A 110 0.58 -18.03 12.57
C LYS A 110 -0.53 -16.99 12.79
N LYS A 111 -0.32 -15.76 12.34
CA LYS A 111 -1.30 -14.66 12.40
C LYS A 111 -2.14 -14.66 11.13
N LYS A 112 -3.40 -14.28 11.27
CA LYS A 112 -4.29 -14.10 10.12
C LYS A 112 -4.11 -12.71 9.53
N LEU A 113 -3.84 -12.62 8.22
CA LEU A 113 -3.93 -11.36 7.49
C LEU A 113 -5.39 -11.05 7.12
N SER A 114 -5.82 -9.83 7.43
CA SER A 114 -7.12 -9.25 7.08
C SER A 114 -6.93 -8.00 6.23
N GLY A 115 -8.02 -7.50 5.65
CA GLY A 115 -7.96 -6.33 4.78
C GLY A 115 -7.61 -6.67 3.33
N ARG A 116 -7.22 -5.64 2.57
CA ARG A 116 -6.93 -5.76 1.13
C ARG A 116 -5.46 -5.53 0.85
N CYS A 117 -4.78 -6.56 0.34
CA CYS A 117 -3.48 -6.39 -0.32
C CYS A 117 -3.64 -5.48 -1.54
N ASN A 118 -2.99 -4.33 -1.51
CA ASN A 118 -2.98 -3.33 -2.57
C ASN A 118 -1.61 -2.65 -2.62
N GLU A 119 -1.28 -2.00 -3.73
CA GLU A 119 0.03 -1.35 -3.92
C GLU A 119 0.33 -0.31 -2.83
N GLY A 120 -0.66 0.46 -2.39
CA GLY A 120 -0.46 1.45 -1.33
C GLY A 120 -0.15 0.83 0.05
N ALA A 121 -0.78 -0.30 0.38
CA ALA A 121 -0.47 -1.04 1.60
C ALA A 121 0.95 -1.62 1.55
N LEU A 122 1.33 -2.22 0.41
CA LEU A 122 2.67 -2.79 0.21
C LEU A 122 3.74 -1.70 0.21
N GLU A 123 3.49 -0.56 -0.42
CA GLU A 123 4.38 0.61 -0.36
C GLU A 123 4.54 1.10 1.08
N ASN A 124 3.45 1.20 1.85
CA ASN A 124 3.52 1.64 3.23
C ASN A 124 4.34 0.67 4.10
N ILE A 125 4.14 -0.65 3.93
CA ILE A 125 4.96 -1.69 4.57
C ILE A 125 6.43 -1.52 4.17
N GLN A 126 6.72 -1.33 2.87
CA GLN A 126 8.08 -1.15 2.36
C GLN A 126 8.76 0.07 2.99
N MET A 127 8.05 1.19 3.13
CA MET A 127 8.60 2.41 3.73
C MET A 127 8.85 2.27 5.24
N ASN A 128 7.92 1.64 5.98
CA ASN A 128 8.11 1.41 7.42
C ASN A 128 9.26 0.42 7.67
N TRP A 129 9.39 -0.62 6.84
CA TRP A 129 10.51 -1.55 6.93
C TRP A 129 11.83 -0.88 6.59
N LEU A 130 11.87 -0.04 5.55
CA LEU A 130 13.07 0.72 5.20
C LEU A 130 13.51 1.67 6.33
N GLU A 131 12.57 2.35 7.00
CA GLU A 131 12.87 3.20 8.15
C GLU A 131 13.59 2.40 9.23
N LYS A 132 13.03 1.25 9.64
CA LYS A 132 13.63 0.39 10.68
C LYS A 132 14.95 -0.26 10.24
N TYR A 133 15.06 -0.68 8.98
CA TYR A 133 16.30 -1.23 8.41
C TYR A 133 17.46 -0.23 8.54
N ASN A 134 17.21 1.05 8.22
CA ASN A 134 18.22 2.09 8.36
C ASN A 134 18.55 2.43 9.82
N GLU A 135 17.59 2.29 10.73
CA GLU A 135 17.82 2.45 12.17
C GLU A 135 18.67 1.31 12.76
N GLU A 136 18.52 0.06 12.30
CA GLU A 136 19.36 -1.07 12.73
C GLU A 136 20.79 -1.01 12.20
N ASP A 137 21.00 -0.47 10.99
CA ASP A 137 22.31 -0.33 10.35
C ASP A 137 23.15 0.88 10.87
N SER A 138 22.55 1.76 11.70
CA SER A 138 23.18 2.99 12.23
C SER A 138 23.92 2.79 13.54
#